data_AF-A0A9X3V8D3-F1
#
_entry.id   AF-A0A9X3V8D3-F1
#
_cell.length_a   1.000
_cell.length_b   1.000
_cell.length_c   1.000
_cell.angle_alpha   90.00
_cell.angle_beta   90.00
_cell.angle_gamma   90.00
#
_symmetry.space_group_name_H-M   'P 1'
#
loop_
_entity.id
_entity.type
_entity.pdbx_description
1 polymer ?
#
loop_
_entity_poly.entity_id
_entity_poly.type
_entity_poly.pdbx_seq_one_letter_code
_entity_poly.pdbx_strand_id
1 'polypeptide(L)'
;MKKTVVTLAIATAAALPSLALALNAQEAVNVMAQNHYVAPHDLQKQYGYWTAEAVSHDGVRANVLVNDANGSFTAVRKSDIGTTLPSAEQVAQRLRAGGYAVVYDVELDDGFWEAKARKSVQQHEKVEFVLHPVTLEVLSQVGRTGGTLNGQPVLGAEQVVQALQQAGYTHVRGVEYDDGIWEAEATNRANQSVELRVEPTTGQVLSEHLDD
;
A
#
# COMPACT_ATOMS: atom_id res chain seq x y z
N MET A 1 14.29 28.60 -69.47
CA MET A 1 13.17 28.20 -68.60
C MET A 1 13.76 27.53 -67.36
N LYS A 2 13.80 28.20 -66.21
CA LYS A 2 14.34 27.66 -64.94
C LYS A 2 13.15 27.15 -64.12
N LYS A 3 13.16 25.86 -63.76
CA LYS A 3 12.18 25.27 -62.84
C LYS A 3 12.79 25.28 -61.43
N THR A 4 12.17 26.03 -60.53
CA THR A 4 12.50 26.04 -59.10
C THR A 4 11.63 24.99 -58.41
N VAL A 5 12.24 24.05 -57.71
CA VAL A 5 11.55 23.09 -56.84
C VAL A 5 11.70 23.59 -55.41
N VAL A 6 10.57 23.76 -54.71
CA VAL A 6 10.52 24.11 -53.28
C VAL A 6 10.25 22.82 -52.52
N THR A 7 11.19 22.44 -51.65
CA THR A 7 11.04 21.29 -50.75
C THR A 7 10.43 21.77 -49.44
N LEU A 8 9.27 21.22 -49.08
CA LEU A 8 8.60 21.49 -47.81
C LEU A 8 9.14 20.52 -46.74
N ALA A 9 9.78 21.03 -45.70
CA ALA A 9 10.19 20.23 -44.55
C ALA A 9 8.99 20.07 -43.60
N ILE A 10 8.55 18.83 -43.37
CA ILE A 10 7.54 18.50 -42.36
C ILE A 10 8.28 18.33 -41.03
N ALA A 11 8.03 19.22 -40.07
CA ALA A 11 8.48 19.04 -38.70
C ALA A 11 7.53 18.04 -38.01
N THR A 12 8.04 16.89 -37.59
CA THR A 12 7.35 15.98 -36.68
C THR A 12 7.33 16.62 -35.29
N ALA A 13 6.16 17.07 -34.84
CA ALA A 13 5.95 17.43 -33.44
C ALA A 13 5.98 16.14 -32.60
N ALA A 14 7.00 15.98 -31.75
CA ALA A 14 6.99 14.95 -30.72
C ALA A 14 5.88 15.29 -29.71
N ALA A 15 4.89 14.41 -29.56
CA ALA A 15 3.90 14.54 -28.50
C ALA A 15 4.61 14.38 -27.15
N LEU A 16 4.59 15.42 -26.32
CA LEU A 16 4.97 15.30 -24.92
C LEU A 16 4.02 14.30 -24.26
N PRO A 17 4.50 13.36 -23.43
CA PRO A 17 3.61 12.51 -22.66
C PRO A 17 2.75 13.42 -21.78
N SER A 18 1.43 13.38 -21.99
CA SER A 18 0.48 13.94 -21.04
C SER A 18 0.75 13.27 -19.70
N LEU A 19 1.09 14.06 -18.67
CA LEU A 19 1.06 13.59 -17.29
C LEU A 19 -0.39 13.17 -17.03
N ALA A 20 -0.67 11.87 -17.16
CA ALA A 20 -1.95 11.33 -16.74
C ALA A 20 -2.05 11.59 -15.24
N LEU A 21 -3.02 12.41 -14.85
CA LEU A 21 -3.32 12.61 -13.43
C LEU A 21 -3.77 11.26 -12.86
N ALA A 22 -3.42 11.00 -11.60
CA ALA A 22 -3.91 9.79 -10.92
C ALA A 22 -5.45 9.77 -10.97
N LEU A 23 -6.02 8.62 -11.29
CA LEU A 23 -7.45 8.41 -11.40
C LEU A 23 -8.15 8.85 -10.11
N ASN A 24 -9.29 9.51 -10.26
CA ASN A 24 -10.20 9.77 -9.14
C ASN A 24 -11.12 8.57 -8.86
N ALA A 25 -11.87 8.62 -7.76
CA ALA A 25 -12.75 7.54 -7.33
C ALA A 25 -13.79 7.14 -8.40
N GLN A 26 -14.40 8.11 -9.08
CA GLN A 26 -15.42 7.83 -10.10
C GLN A 26 -14.81 7.17 -11.35
N GLU A 27 -13.61 7.60 -11.75
CA GLU A 27 -12.89 6.97 -12.86
C GLU A 27 -12.49 5.54 -12.51
N ALA A 28 -12.05 5.27 -11.28
CA ALA A 28 -11.76 3.91 -10.83
C ALA A 28 -13.00 3.01 -10.84
N VAL A 29 -14.15 3.50 -10.38
CA VAL A 29 -15.43 2.77 -10.46
C VAL A 29 -15.81 2.47 -11.92
N ASN A 30 -15.55 3.39 -12.84
CA ASN A 30 -15.79 3.15 -14.27
C ASN A 30 -14.89 2.04 -14.81
N VAL A 31 -13.62 1.97 -14.39
CA VAL A 31 -12.71 0.88 -14.74
C VAL A 31 -13.23 -0.45 -14.19
N MET A 32 -13.71 -0.50 -12.95
CA MET A 32 -14.30 -1.72 -12.36
C MET A 32 -15.51 -2.20 -13.19
N ALA A 33 -16.41 -1.29 -13.57
CA ALA A 33 -17.58 -1.61 -14.38
C ALA A 33 -17.19 -2.10 -15.80
N GLN A 34 -16.18 -1.50 -16.42
CA GLN A 34 -15.63 -1.95 -17.70
C GLN A 34 -15.05 -3.37 -17.63
N ASN A 35 -14.55 -3.77 -16.46
CA ASN A 35 -14.07 -5.13 -16.19
C ASN A 35 -15.15 -6.06 -15.63
N HIS A 36 -16.44 -5.69 -15.77
CA HIS A 36 -17.60 -6.49 -15.35
C HIS A 36 -17.74 -6.69 -13.84
N TYR A 37 -17.20 -5.77 -13.04
CA TYR A 37 -17.41 -5.71 -11.60
C TYR A 37 -18.30 -4.52 -11.25
N VAL A 38 -19.35 -4.78 -10.49
CA VAL A 38 -20.37 -3.81 -10.11
C VAL A 38 -20.55 -3.76 -8.59
N ALA A 39 -21.31 -2.76 -8.13
CA ALA A 39 -21.61 -2.53 -6.72
C ALA A 39 -20.35 -2.48 -5.83
N PRO A 40 -19.36 -1.61 -6.14
CA PRO A 40 -18.19 -1.46 -5.29
C PRO A 40 -18.60 -1.01 -3.90
N HIS A 41 -18.10 -1.71 -2.89
CA HIS A 41 -18.24 -1.39 -1.47
C HIS A 41 -16.86 -1.10 -0.87
N ASP A 42 -16.84 -0.27 0.17
CA ASP A 42 -15.61 0.15 0.87
C ASP A 42 -14.52 0.65 -0.08
N LEU A 43 -14.92 1.45 -1.07
CA LEU A 43 -14.00 2.04 -2.04
C LEU A 43 -13.00 2.95 -1.32
N GLN A 44 -11.73 2.58 -1.36
CA GLN A 44 -10.66 3.30 -0.70
C GLN A 44 -9.41 3.34 -1.58
N LYS A 45 -8.48 4.22 -1.23
CA LYS A 45 -7.19 4.32 -1.91
C LYS A 45 -6.10 3.80 -0.99
N GLN A 46 -5.42 2.75 -1.41
CA GLN A 46 -4.36 2.08 -0.66
C GLN A 46 -3.21 1.73 -1.59
N TYR A 47 -1.97 2.02 -1.16
CA TYR A 47 -0.76 1.56 -1.84
C TYR A 47 -0.65 1.90 -3.34
N GLY A 48 -1.27 2.99 -3.81
CA GLY A 48 -1.30 3.37 -5.23
C GLY A 48 -2.43 2.70 -6.03
N TYR A 49 -3.38 2.06 -5.36
CA TYR A 49 -4.54 1.43 -5.96
C TYR A 49 -5.83 1.98 -5.35
N TRP A 50 -6.86 2.12 -6.18
CA TRP A 50 -8.23 2.12 -5.70
C TRP A 50 -8.65 0.69 -5.45
N THR A 51 -9.11 0.39 -4.24
CA THR A 51 -9.55 -0.95 -3.84
C THR A 51 -11.00 -0.92 -3.40
N ALA A 52 -11.73 -2.00 -3.68
CA ALA A 52 -13.11 -2.17 -3.24
C ALA A 52 -13.44 -3.66 -3.18
N GLU A 53 -14.42 -4.02 -2.36
CA GLU A 53 -15.15 -5.26 -2.58
C GLU A 53 -16.15 -5.05 -3.71
N ALA A 54 -16.18 -5.94 -4.70
CA ALA A 54 -17.13 -5.84 -5.81
C ALA A 54 -17.68 -7.20 -6.20
N VAL A 55 -18.80 -7.19 -6.92
CA VAL A 55 -19.46 -8.39 -7.42
C VAL A 55 -19.29 -8.45 -8.93
N SER A 56 -18.76 -9.55 -9.46
CA SER A 56 -18.72 -9.78 -10.90
C SER A 56 -20.13 -10.06 -11.44
N HIS A 57 -20.34 -9.88 -12.74
CA HIS A 57 -21.66 -10.09 -13.37
C HIS A 57 -22.26 -11.50 -13.17
N ASP A 58 -21.42 -12.50 -12.95
CA ASP A 58 -21.81 -13.88 -12.60
C ASP A 58 -22.12 -14.09 -11.10
N GLY A 59 -22.09 -13.01 -10.31
CA GLY A 59 -22.49 -13.01 -8.90
C GLY A 59 -21.37 -13.36 -7.91
N VAL A 60 -20.12 -13.40 -8.34
CA VAL A 60 -18.98 -13.77 -7.48
C VAL A 60 -18.37 -12.51 -6.84
N ARG A 61 -18.17 -12.54 -5.53
CA ARG A 61 -17.48 -11.46 -4.80
C ARG A 61 -15.97 -11.56 -4.99
N ALA A 62 -15.30 -10.43 -5.13
CA ALA A 62 -13.85 -10.31 -5.19
C ALA A 62 -13.40 -8.97 -4.61
N ASN A 63 -12.17 -8.93 -4.10
CA ASN A 63 -11.46 -7.66 -3.91
C ASN A 63 -10.95 -7.21 -5.28
N VAL A 64 -11.26 -5.99 -5.68
CA VAL A 64 -10.83 -5.42 -6.95
C VAL A 64 -9.85 -4.28 -6.72
N LEU A 65 -8.79 -4.24 -7.51
CA LEU A 65 -7.74 -3.24 -7.45
C LEU A 65 -7.67 -2.54 -8.80
N VAL A 66 -7.64 -1.21 -8.79
CA VAL A 66 -7.39 -0.38 -9.97
C VAL A 66 -6.17 0.49 -9.69
N ASN A 67 -5.08 0.28 -10.43
CA ASN A 67 -3.87 1.10 -10.30
C ASN A 67 -4.22 2.57 -10.62
N ASP A 68 -3.90 3.48 -9.71
CA ASP A 68 -4.31 4.87 -9.83
C ASP A 68 -3.60 5.63 -10.96
N ALA A 69 -2.38 5.22 -11.33
CA ALA A 69 -1.58 5.89 -12.32
C ALA A 69 -1.91 5.47 -13.75
N ASN A 70 -2.29 4.20 -13.96
CA ASN A 70 -2.47 3.64 -15.31
C ASN A 70 -3.81 2.94 -15.54
N GLY A 71 -4.67 2.79 -14.52
CA GLY A 71 -5.98 2.15 -14.64
C GLY A 71 -5.95 0.63 -14.84
N SER A 72 -4.80 -0.04 -14.64
CA SER A 72 -4.71 -1.49 -14.67
C SER A 72 -5.63 -2.09 -13.62
N PHE A 73 -6.43 -3.08 -14.02
CA PHE A 73 -7.42 -3.74 -13.19
C PHE A 73 -6.96 -5.15 -12.79
N THR A 74 -7.14 -5.48 -11.51
CA THR A 74 -6.91 -6.83 -10.96
C THR A 74 -8.10 -7.23 -10.11
N ALA A 75 -8.64 -8.42 -10.33
CA ALA A 75 -9.60 -9.04 -9.41
C ALA A 75 -8.93 -10.13 -8.59
N VAL A 76 -9.21 -10.15 -7.29
CA VAL A 76 -8.54 -10.99 -6.31
C VAL A 76 -9.58 -11.81 -5.56
N ARG A 77 -9.47 -13.12 -5.65
CA ARG A 77 -10.31 -14.07 -4.91
C ARG A 77 -9.43 -15.08 -4.20
N LYS A 78 -9.73 -15.35 -2.93
CA LYS A 78 -9.02 -16.37 -2.14
C LYS A 78 -9.07 -17.77 -2.80
N SER A 79 -10.11 -18.07 -3.58
CA SER A 79 -10.23 -19.31 -4.38
C SER A 79 -9.19 -19.46 -5.48
N ASP A 80 -8.58 -18.36 -5.92
CA ASP A 80 -7.69 -18.32 -7.07
C ASP A 80 -6.22 -18.52 -6.66
N ILE A 81 -5.94 -18.63 -5.35
CA ILE A 81 -4.62 -18.91 -4.76
C ILE A 81 -4.09 -20.25 -5.26
N GLY A 82 -2.85 -20.26 -5.73
CA GLY A 82 -2.19 -21.44 -6.30
C GLY A 82 -2.61 -21.77 -7.72
N THR A 83 -3.47 -20.94 -8.33
CA THR A 83 -3.84 -21.05 -9.75
C THR A 83 -3.38 -19.82 -10.53
N THR A 84 -4.17 -18.75 -10.49
CA THR A 84 -3.84 -17.47 -11.14
C THR A 84 -3.21 -16.48 -10.16
N LEU A 85 -3.44 -16.65 -8.85
CA LEU A 85 -2.72 -15.94 -7.80
C LEU A 85 -1.57 -16.81 -7.28
N PRO A 86 -0.43 -16.20 -6.90
CA PRO A 86 0.62 -16.87 -6.16
C PRO A 86 0.09 -17.53 -4.88
N SER A 87 0.77 -18.56 -4.40
CA SER A 87 0.53 -19.15 -3.08
C SER A 87 1.33 -18.44 -1.99
N ALA A 88 0.94 -18.61 -0.72
CA ALA A 88 1.68 -18.08 0.43
C ALA A 88 3.16 -18.50 0.44
N GLU A 89 3.47 -19.73 -0.02
CA GLU A 89 4.86 -20.17 -0.13
C GLU A 89 5.62 -19.44 -1.25
N GLN A 90 4.98 -19.06 -2.35
CA GLN A 90 5.61 -18.22 -3.38
C GLN A 90 5.88 -16.81 -2.87
N VAL A 91 4.98 -16.25 -2.05
CA VAL A 91 5.23 -14.97 -1.35
C VAL A 91 6.40 -15.10 -0.40
N ALA A 92 6.45 -16.15 0.42
CA ALA A 92 7.55 -16.39 1.34
C ALA A 92 8.89 -16.58 0.60
N GLN A 93 8.90 -17.28 -0.53
CA GLN A 93 10.08 -17.42 -1.38
C GLN A 93 10.55 -16.08 -1.94
N ARG A 94 9.63 -15.22 -2.38
CA ARG A 94 9.95 -13.85 -2.83
C ARG A 94 10.64 -13.04 -1.72
N LEU A 95 10.10 -13.06 -0.50
CA LEU A 95 10.69 -12.34 0.62
C LEU A 95 12.04 -12.94 1.05
N ARG A 96 12.18 -14.27 1.05
CA ARG A 96 13.47 -14.95 1.30
C ARG A 96 14.53 -14.57 0.27
N ALA A 97 14.16 -14.48 -1.00
CA ALA A 97 15.05 -13.99 -2.06
C ALA A 97 15.48 -12.53 -1.85
N GLY A 98 14.66 -11.74 -1.14
CA GLY A 98 14.98 -10.38 -0.68
C GLY A 98 15.87 -10.31 0.57
N GLY A 99 16.31 -11.45 1.12
CA GLY A 99 17.22 -11.51 2.28
C GLY A 99 16.53 -11.71 3.64
N TYR A 100 15.25 -12.10 3.67
CA TYR A 100 14.53 -12.38 4.90
C TYR A 100 14.52 -13.87 5.23
N ALA A 101 15.31 -14.28 6.23
CA ALA A 101 15.43 -15.70 6.59
C ALA A 101 14.15 -16.28 7.21
N VAL A 102 13.38 -15.48 7.95
CA VAL A 102 12.16 -15.90 8.63
C VAL A 102 11.00 -15.10 8.05
N VAL A 103 10.03 -15.79 7.47
CA VAL A 103 8.79 -15.21 6.93
C VAL A 103 7.63 -15.96 7.58
N TYR A 104 6.66 -15.22 8.10
CA TYR A 104 5.51 -15.73 8.82
C TYR A 104 4.32 -14.80 8.59
N ASP A 105 3.14 -15.23 9.05
CA ASP A 105 1.92 -14.43 8.93
C ASP A 105 1.62 -14.02 7.48
N VAL A 106 1.78 -14.98 6.56
CA VAL A 106 1.57 -14.73 5.13
C VAL A 106 0.12 -14.98 4.79
N GLU A 107 -0.61 -13.92 4.50
CA GLU A 107 -2.03 -14.00 4.18
C GLU A 107 -2.41 -13.07 3.03
N LEU A 108 -3.48 -13.42 2.32
CA LEU A 108 -4.06 -12.57 1.29
C LEU A 108 -5.26 -11.88 1.94
N ASP A 109 -5.18 -10.58 2.16
CA ASP A 109 -6.28 -9.82 2.75
C ASP A 109 -6.46 -8.46 2.07
N ASP A 110 -7.70 -7.98 2.02
CA ASP A 110 -8.08 -6.74 1.33
C ASP A 110 -7.56 -6.58 -0.11
N GLY A 111 -7.26 -7.72 -0.75
CA GLY A 111 -6.77 -7.76 -2.13
C GLY A 111 -5.24 -7.70 -2.26
N PHE A 112 -4.49 -7.72 -1.16
CA PHE A 112 -3.03 -7.72 -1.14
C PHE A 112 -2.47 -8.91 -0.37
N TRP A 113 -1.23 -9.29 -0.69
CA TRP A 113 -0.49 -10.19 0.19
C TRP A 113 0.11 -9.40 1.32
N GLU A 114 -0.20 -9.79 2.55
CA GLU A 114 0.42 -9.29 3.76
C GLU A 114 1.37 -10.35 4.32
N ALA A 115 2.49 -9.91 4.88
CA ALA A 115 3.48 -10.81 5.45
C ALA A 115 4.35 -10.11 6.49
N LYS A 116 4.75 -10.84 7.52
CA LYS A 116 5.75 -10.39 8.50
C LYS A 116 7.04 -11.18 8.31
N ALA A 117 8.17 -10.48 8.36
CA ALA A 117 9.46 -11.11 8.11
C ALA A 117 10.58 -10.54 8.98
N ARG A 118 11.65 -11.33 9.14
CA ARG A 118 12.88 -10.97 9.87
C ARG A 118 14.10 -11.35 9.04
N LYS A 119 15.15 -10.53 9.10
CA LYS A 119 16.40 -10.77 8.36
C LYS A 119 17.13 -12.03 8.80
N SER A 120 17.08 -12.37 10.08
CA SER A 120 17.67 -13.61 10.60
C SER A 120 16.86 -14.16 11.78
N VAL A 121 17.15 -15.41 12.15
CA VAL A 121 16.52 -16.08 13.31
C VAL A 121 16.91 -15.40 14.63
N GLN A 122 18.09 -14.76 14.68
CA GLN A 122 18.60 -14.06 15.85
C GLN A 122 18.07 -12.63 15.98
N GLN A 123 17.58 -12.05 14.88
CA GLN A 123 16.97 -10.73 14.89
C GLN A 123 15.47 -10.86 15.19
N HIS A 124 15.00 -10.09 16.17
CA HIS A 124 13.59 -10.05 16.54
C HIS A 124 12.83 -8.91 15.85
N GLU A 125 13.52 -8.01 15.15
CA GLU A 125 12.90 -6.88 14.45
C GLU A 125 12.01 -7.39 13.31
N LYS A 126 10.69 -7.26 13.50
CA LYS A 126 9.70 -7.53 12.47
C LYS A 126 9.75 -6.44 11.40
N VAL A 127 9.62 -6.86 10.15
CA VAL A 127 9.33 -6.00 9.00
C VAL A 127 8.03 -6.49 8.42
N GLU A 128 7.07 -5.59 8.31
CA GLU A 128 5.77 -5.83 7.70
C GLU A 128 5.83 -5.50 6.21
N PHE A 129 5.21 -6.35 5.41
CA PHE A 129 5.17 -6.28 3.97
C PHE A 129 3.73 -6.28 3.49
N VAL A 130 3.46 -5.42 2.52
CA VAL A 130 2.29 -5.53 1.65
C VAL A 130 2.79 -5.69 0.22
N LEU A 131 2.31 -6.71 -0.49
CA LEU A 131 2.70 -7.01 -1.85
C LEU A 131 1.49 -7.05 -2.78
N HIS A 132 1.69 -6.63 -4.03
CA HIS A 132 0.67 -6.74 -5.07
C HIS A 132 0.26 -8.21 -5.27
N PRO A 133 -1.05 -8.51 -5.34
CA PRO A 133 -1.61 -9.87 -5.28
C PRO A 133 -1.09 -10.84 -6.36
N VAL A 134 -0.67 -10.32 -7.52
CA VAL A 134 -0.26 -11.14 -8.67
C VAL A 134 1.25 -11.09 -8.91
N THR A 135 1.79 -9.88 -8.99
CA THR A 135 3.20 -9.63 -9.37
C THR A 135 4.15 -9.80 -8.19
N LEU A 136 3.62 -9.83 -6.96
CA LEU A 136 4.38 -9.78 -5.73
C LEU A 136 5.32 -8.56 -5.65
N GLU A 137 5.04 -7.49 -6.41
CA GLU A 137 5.70 -6.21 -6.21
C GLU A 137 5.52 -5.77 -4.75
N VAL A 138 6.60 -5.35 -4.09
CA VAL A 138 6.53 -4.87 -2.71
C VAL A 138 5.98 -3.45 -2.75
N LEU A 139 4.77 -3.28 -2.22
CA LEU A 139 4.05 -2.01 -2.18
C LEU A 139 4.26 -1.27 -0.85
N SER A 140 4.41 -2.04 0.23
CA SER A 140 4.81 -1.54 1.54
C SER A 140 5.88 -2.44 2.14
N GLN A 141 6.87 -1.83 2.78
CA GLN A 141 7.90 -2.49 3.56
C GLN A 141 8.26 -1.57 4.72
N VAL A 142 7.82 -1.90 5.92
CA VAL A 142 8.03 -1.06 7.11
C VAL A 142 8.58 -1.90 8.26
N GLY A 143 9.68 -1.46 8.84
CA GLY A 143 10.24 -2.02 10.08
C GLY A 143 10.39 -0.94 11.14
N ARG A 144 11.03 -1.29 12.27
CA ARG A 144 11.23 -0.36 13.40
C ARG A 144 11.97 0.90 12.99
N THR A 145 12.90 0.79 12.03
CA THR A 145 13.70 1.90 11.51
C THR A 145 13.02 2.69 10.38
N GLY A 146 11.73 2.42 10.12
CA GLY A 146 10.96 3.00 9.03
C GLY A 146 10.97 2.12 7.80
N GLY A 147 10.80 2.72 6.63
CA GLY A 147 10.78 2.00 5.37
C GLY A 147 10.09 2.78 4.28
N THR A 148 9.33 2.09 3.44
CA THR A 148 8.59 2.71 2.34
C THR A 148 7.15 2.22 2.26
N LEU A 149 6.23 3.14 2.01
CA LEU A 149 4.83 2.87 1.69
C LEU A 149 4.52 3.55 0.35
N ASN A 150 4.19 2.77 -0.67
CA ASN A 150 3.98 3.23 -2.05
C ASN A 150 5.12 4.16 -2.55
N GLY A 151 6.36 3.76 -2.28
CA GLY A 151 7.56 4.53 -2.62
C GLY A 151 7.81 5.80 -1.79
N GLN A 152 6.92 6.16 -0.86
CA GLN A 152 7.14 7.27 0.08
C GLN A 152 7.86 6.77 1.34
N PRO A 153 8.79 7.56 1.91
CA PRO A 153 9.44 7.19 3.16
C PRO A 153 8.44 7.17 4.32
N VAL A 154 8.56 6.15 5.16
CA VAL A 154 7.79 6.00 6.41
C VAL A 154 8.70 6.31 7.59
N LEU A 155 8.18 7.01 8.59
CA LEU A 155 8.89 7.32 9.83
C LEU A 155 9.28 6.03 10.56
N GLY A 156 10.47 5.99 11.14
CA GLY A 156 10.83 4.95 12.12
C GLY A 156 10.27 5.25 13.51
N ALA A 157 10.24 4.23 14.37
CA ALA A 157 9.67 4.30 15.71
C ALA A 157 10.25 5.47 16.54
N GLU A 158 11.56 5.74 16.44
CA GLU A 158 12.18 6.88 17.14
C GLU A 158 11.68 8.24 16.65
N GLN A 159 11.41 8.36 15.35
CA GLN A 159 10.86 9.60 14.76
C GLN A 159 9.40 9.77 15.17
N VAL A 160 8.63 8.68 15.28
CA VAL A 160 7.26 8.69 15.82
C VAL A 160 7.25 9.15 17.27
N VAL A 161 8.16 8.61 18.11
CA VAL A 161 8.32 9.06 19.50
C VAL A 161 8.56 10.58 19.56
N GLN A 162 9.45 11.10 18.71
CA GLN A 162 9.74 12.53 18.65
C GLN A 162 8.52 13.36 18.22
N ALA A 163 7.78 12.90 17.21
CA ALA A 163 6.55 13.57 16.75
C ALA A 163 5.49 13.63 17.87
N LEU A 164 5.29 12.52 18.60
CA LEU A 164 4.36 12.46 19.73
C LEU A 164 4.78 13.36 20.89
N GLN A 165 6.07 13.40 21.23
CA GLN A 165 6.60 14.31 22.25
C GLN A 165 6.38 15.78 21.88
N GLN A 166 6.61 16.14 20.61
CA GLN A 166 6.34 17.49 20.09
C GLN A 166 4.83 17.81 20.12
N ALA A 167 3.99 16.80 19.88
CA ALA A 167 2.54 16.90 20.01
C ALA A 167 2.07 16.97 21.48
N GLY A 168 2.98 16.90 22.46
CA GLY A 168 2.73 17.10 23.89
C GLY A 168 2.37 15.85 24.68
N TYR A 169 2.57 14.67 24.10
CA TYR A 169 2.49 13.40 24.79
C TYR A 169 3.77 13.14 25.59
N THR A 170 3.64 12.45 26.73
CA THR A 170 4.76 12.07 27.59
C THR A 170 4.78 10.56 27.81
N HIS A 171 5.87 10.01 28.35
CA HIS A 171 6.02 8.57 28.63
C HIS A 171 5.72 7.65 27.42
N VAL A 172 6.05 8.11 26.21
CA VAL A 172 5.81 7.37 24.96
C VAL A 172 6.63 6.08 24.95
N ARG A 173 5.95 4.95 24.75
CA ARG A 173 6.54 3.60 24.71
C ARG A 173 5.69 2.68 23.82
N GLY A 174 6.12 1.42 23.69
CA GLY A 174 5.35 0.41 22.95
C GLY A 174 5.12 0.78 21.49
N VAL A 175 6.04 1.53 20.87
CA VAL A 175 5.86 2.00 19.49
C VAL A 175 6.06 0.85 18.53
N GLU A 176 4.97 0.38 17.93
CA GLU A 176 4.93 -0.73 17.00
C GLU A 176 4.23 -0.33 15.71
N TYR A 177 4.66 -0.92 14.59
CA TYR A 177 3.94 -0.81 13.33
C TYR A 177 3.14 -2.09 13.15
N ASP A 178 1.84 -1.95 12.92
CA ASP A 178 0.91 -3.02 12.59
C ASP A 178 -0.28 -2.44 11.80
N ASP A 179 -0.94 -3.28 11.00
CA ASP A 179 -2.11 -2.91 10.19
C ASP A 179 -1.93 -1.61 9.37
N GLY A 180 -0.71 -1.39 8.86
CA GLY A 180 -0.41 -0.19 8.07
C GLY A 180 -0.30 1.13 8.87
N ILE A 181 -0.28 1.10 10.20
CA ILE A 181 -0.22 2.28 11.08
C ILE A 181 0.84 2.12 12.19
N TRP A 182 1.26 3.23 12.80
CA TRP A 182 1.99 3.17 14.07
C TRP A 182 1.02 3.18 15.24
N GLU A 183 1.21 2.25 16.16
CA GLU A 183 0.55 2.23 17.47
C GLU A 183 1.56 2.60 18.56
N ALA A 184 1.11 3.34 19.58
CA ALA A 184 1.97 3.76 20.69
C ALA A 184 1.16 3.97 21.97
N GLU A 185 1.74 3.57 23.10
CA GLU A 185 1.24 3.95 24.43
C GLU A 185 1.88 5.27 24.86
N ALA A 186 1.10 6.17 25.45
CA ALA A 186 1.59 7.43 25.99
C ALA A 186 0.72 7.96 27.14
N THR A 187 1.18 9.05 27.78
CA THR A 187 0.39 9.85 28.71
C THR A 187 -0.02 11.16 28.05
N ASN A 188 -1.33 11.40 27.97
CA ASN A 188 -1.88 12.63 27.39
C ASN A 188 -1.78 13.84 28.35
N ARG A 189 -2.20 15.02 27.88
CA ARG A 189 -2.15 16.27 28.69
C ARG A 189 -3.07 16.27 29.91
N ALA A 190 -4.08 15.40 29.93
CA ALA A 190 -4.96 15.19 31.07
C ALA A 190 -4.37 14.19 32.09
N ASN A 191 -3.11 13.77 31.90
CA ASN A 191 -2.42 12.80 32.74
C ASN A 191 -3.10 11.41 32.75
N GLN A 192 -3.65 11.00 31.62
CA GLN A 192 -4.26 9.69 31.40
C GLN A 192 -3.37 8.84 30.50
N SER A 193 -3.34 7.52 30.75
CA SER A 193 -2.72 6.54 29.83
C SER A 193 -3.61 6.41 28.60
N VAL A 194 -3.00 6.44 27.42
CA VAL A 194 -3.69 6.36 26.14
C VAL A 194 -2.93 5.52 25.14
N GLU A 195 -3.70 4.82 24.30
CA GLU A 195 -3.24 4.19 23.07
C GLU A 195 -3.49 5.13 21.89
N LEU A 196 -2.46 5.34 21.08
CA LEU A 196 -2.47 6.26 19.95
C LEU A 196 -2.29 5.48 18.65
N ARG A 197 -3.14 5.79 17.67
CA ARG A 197 -2.91 5.41 16.27
C ARG A 197 -2.32 6.61 15.53
N VAL A 198 -1.21 6.40 14.85
CA VAL A 198 -0.37 7.46 14.30
C VAL A 198 -0.11 7.22 12.83
N GLU A 199 -0.29 8.26 12.02
CA GLU A 199 -0.10 8.20 10.58
C GLU A 199 1.38 7.95 10.24
N PRO A 200 1.69 6.94 9.40
CA PRO A 200 3.07 6.47 9.13
C PRO A 200 4.05 7.49 8.59
N THR A 201 3.60 8.42 7.75
CA THR A 201 4.49 9.30 6.98
C THR A 201 4.73 10.65 7.65
N THR A 202 3.79 11.11 8.46
CA THR A 202 3.76 12.44 9.07
C THR A 202 3.89 12.42 10.59
N GLY A 203 3.55 11.31 11.24
CA GLY A 203 3.52 11.23 12.71
C GLY A 203 2.28 11.90 13.33
N GLN A 204 1.26 12.22 12.52
CA GLN A 204 0.00 12.79 13.00
C GLN A 204 -0.80 11.75 13.78
N VAL A 205 -1.31 12.10 14.96
CA VAL A 205 -2.26 11.25 15.70
C VAL A 205 -3.59 11.20 14.96
N LEU A 206 -4.00 10.00 14.56
CA LEU A 206 -5.26 9.70 13.89
C LEU A 206 -6.38 9.45 14.91
N SER A 207 -6.08 8.76 16.00
CA SER A 207 -7.02 8.51 17.09
C SER A 207 -6.30 8.31 18.44
N GLU A 208 -7.01 8.64 19.52
CA GLU A 208 -6.59 8.46 20.91
C GLU A 208 -7.67 7.68 21.65
N HIS A 209 -7.29 6.61 22.35
CA HIS A 209 -8.17 5.81 23.20
C HIS A 209 -7.58 5.72 24.60
N LEU A 210 -8.44 5.71 25.63
CA LEU A 210 -7.97 5.45 26.99
C LEU A 210 -7.48 4.01 27.10
N ASP A 211 -6.33 3.86 27.74
CA ASP A 211 -5.70 2.59 28.03
C ASP A 211 -6.12 2.18 29.47
N ASP A 212 -6.98 1.15 29.57
CA ASP A 212 -7.67 0.70 30.79
C ASP A 212 -6.87 -0.33 31.62
#